data_AF-A0A0P6YNW7-F1
#
_entry.id   AF-A0A0P6YNW7-F1
#
_cell.length_a   1.000
_cell.length_b   1.000
_cell.length_c   1.000
_cell.angle_alpha   90.00
_cell.angle_beta   90.00
_cell.angle_gamma   90.00
#
_symmetry.space_group_name_H-M   'P 1'
#
loop_
_entity.id
_entity.type
_entity.pdbx_description
1 polymer ?
#
loop_
_entity_poly.entity_id
_entity_poly.type
_entity_poly.pdbx_seq_one_letter_code
_entity_poly.pdbx_strand_id
1 'polypeptide(L)'
;MEKHSQRAKIGRSWRKWSLLIVIAGLGLLITLIVVAQTTAPLVSNPTLTALAGGRWQALDSQAQLTTTPIQPIPLIMATVPNMSEAASVPATILPTLTSVPTLAVATPAAEDMQPDDLDYLQTATALALKPTPLPTSVPATPQFIGLISAVMNGEGDMVQQIDTNRQAYLVAEHVVITVQRYDQPPVLLQQSEPNSMQLTDSLNAQWFQWQFAKPVDVRDFELVLSSNQQQLLIKTQQDLFATDRFIGSIQVATLNIQTGELQVVADSLAWPELKWARLLAWQGDHAYFFNEQRKTRDLWRLQVAPELQAEKMLEIPLAVGFDAATDTHYAGEVLVAPNQRWLLYSLPHPNGMLLRVVDLTTEQFVELEMPLLGLDQISFAPDGESFAVMLPAAQSTQVYPALYHLASQRWFRLAANQEYAMRFEWSANADWLLYRTPANQLNIYNTRQPSLTISGYFVDSGSDSGYPLALLNDGKTILIDHYESDRLEQYRWNDQAWQLEWRIKDAPINQLNLLFVYPR
;
A
#
# COMPACT_ATOMS: atom_id res chain seq x y z
N MET A 1 63.97 -71.02 32.29
CA MET A 1 64.04 -70.58 33.70
C MET A 1 63.94 -69.08 33.73
N GLU A 2 62.94 -68.59 34.44
CA GLU A 2 62.43 -67.23 34.48
C GLU A 2 63.40 -66.24 35.13
N LYS A 3 63.31 -64.96 34.73
CA LYS A 3 63.05 -63.85 35.67
C LYS A 3 62.67 -62.56 34.95
N HIS A 4 61.41 -62.19 35.12
CA HIS A 4 60.89 -60.84 34.92
C HIS A 4 61.47 -59.86 35.95
N SER A 5 61.72 -58.62 35.54
CA SER A 5 61.76 -57.48 36.45
C SER A 5 61.21 -56.23 35.73
N GLN A 6 60.20 -55.64 36.35
CA GLN A 6 59.45 -54.46 35.92
C GLN A 6 60.25 -53.18 36.21
N ARG A 7 60.15 -52.19 35.31
CA ARG A 7 60.25 -50.77 35.68
C ARG A 7 59.09 -49.99 35.05
N ALA A 8 58.30 -49.37 35.92
CA ALA A 8 57.11 -48.59 35.60
C ALA A 8 57.47 -47.28 34.87
N LYS A 9 56.69 -46.96 33.83
CA LYS A 9 56.66 -45.64 33.18
C LYS A 9 55.66 -44.74 33.90
N ILE A 10 56.15 -43.67 34.52
CA ILE A 10 55.38 -42.49 34.90
C ILE A 10 55.55 -41.46 33.77
N GLY A 11 54.46 -40.89 33.27
CA GLY A 11 54.54 -39.72 32.38
C GLY A 11 53.32 -39.51 31.48
N ARG A 12 52.15 -39.22 32.05
CA ARG A 12 51.02 -38.64 31.29
C ARG A 12 50.11 -37.80 32.20
N SER A 13 50.45 -36.53 32.44
CA SER A 13 49.57 -35.60 33.19
C SER A 13 49.46 -34.19 32.61
N TRP A 14 50.10 -33.87 31.49
CA TRP A 14 50.08 -32.51 30.92
C TRP A 14 48.76 -32.08 30.27
N ARG A 15 47.86 -33.02 29.91
CA ARG A 15 46.57 -32.68 29.28
C ARG A 15 45.48 -32.18 30.23
N LYS A 16 45.63 -32.34 31.55
CA LYS A 16 44.61 -31.88 32.52
C LYS A 16 44.73 -30.39 32.87
N TRP A 17 45.93 -29.82 32.76
CA TRP A 17 46.15 -28.40 33.07
C TRP A 17 45.70 -27.46 31.95
N SER A 18 45.79 -27.90 30.69
CA SER A 18 45.33 -27.12 29.54
C SER A 18 43.80 -26.93 29.54
N LEU A 19 43.03 -27.87 30.08
CA LEU A 19 41.56 -27.76 30.14
C LEU A 19 41.10 -26.71 31.17
N LEU A 20 41.81 -26.57 32.30
CA LEU A 20 41.48 -25.59 33.33
C LEU A 20 41.72 -24.15 32.86
N ILE A 21 42.74 -23.91 32.03
CA ILE A 21 43.03 -22.59 31.47
C ILE A 21 41.93 -22.14 30.50
N VAL A 22 41.41 -23.06 29.68
CA VAL A 22 40.32 -22.76 28.73
C VAL A 22 39.02 -22.46 29.47
N ILE A 23 38.68 -23.21 30.53
CA ILE A 23 37.47 -22.97 31.32
C ILE A 23 37.57 -21.64 32.09
N ALA A 24 38.75 -21.31 32.64
CA ALA A 24 38.97 -20.02 33.30
C ALA A 24 38.85 -18.83 32.32
N GLY A 25 39.36 -18.98 31.09
CA GLY A 25 39.23 -17.97 30.05
C GLY A 25 37.77 -17.73 29.63
N LEU A 26 36.98 -18.80 29.51
CA LEU A 26 35.56 -18.70 29.15
C LEU A 26 34.74 -18.00 30.26
N GLY A 27 35.03 -18.32 31.53
CA GLY A 27 34.38 -17.68 32.68
C GLY A 27 34.68 -16.18 32.77
N LEU A 28 35.92 -15.78 32.50
CA LEU A 28 36.33 -14.37 32.53
C LEU A 28 35.70 -13.55 31.39
N LEU A 29 35.54 -14.16 30.21
CA LEU A 29 34.85 -13.55 29.07
C LEU A 29 33.36 -13.31 29.37
N ILE A 30 32.68 -14.30 29.97
CA ILE A 30 31.27 -14.17 30.35
C ILE A 30 31.09 -13.09 31.42
N THR A 31 32.02 -13.02 32.39
CA THR A 31 31.96 -12.00 33.45
C THR A 31 32.16 -10.59 32.89
N LEU A 32 33.07 -10.41 31.93
CA LEU A 32 33.27 -9.12 31.24
C LEU A 32 32.03 -8.69 30.43
N ILE A 33 31.34 -9.63 29.79
CA ILE A 33 30.09 -9.33 29.07
C ILE A 33 28.98 -8.88 30.03
N VAL A 34 28.85 -9.53 31.19
CA VAL A 34 27.84 -9.15 32.20
C VAL A 34 28.17 -7.79 32.83
N VAL A 35 29.44 -7.48 33.09
CA VAL A 35 29.85 -6.17 33.63
C VAL A 35 29.75 -5.04 32.59
N ALA A 36 29.94 -5.35 31.30
CA ALA A 36 29.74 -4.37 30.23
C ALA A 36 28.25 -4.02 29.99
N GLN A 37 27.32 -4.86 30.45
CA GLN A 37 25.88 -4.66 30.30
C GLN A 37 25.22 -3.99 31.52
N THR A 38 25.95 -3.73 32.60
CA THR A 38 25.46 -2.92 33.71
C THR A 38 25.70 -1.43 33.42
N THR A 39 24.72 -0.78 32.80
CA THR A 39 24.69 0.68 32.63
C THR A 39 24.25 1.37 33.93
N ALA A 40 24.90 2.49 34.23
CA ALA A 40 24.63 3.41 35.33
C ALA A 40 23.19 3.99 35.27
N PRO A 41 22.64 4.51 36.39
CA PRO A 41 21.23 4.87 36.47
C PRO A 41 20.85 6.06 35.57
N LEU A 42 19.64 5.94 35.01
CA LEU A 42 18.96 6.88 34.12
C LEU A 42 18.71 8.24 34.77
N VAL A 43 19.03 9.30 34.03
CA VAL A 43 18.44 10.63 34.18
C VAL A 43 17.02 10.58 33.64
N SER A 44 16.06 10.95 34.47
CA SER A 44 14.62 10.87 34.24
C SER A 44 14.12 11.88 33.20
N ASN A 45 13.31 11.40 32.25
CA ASN A 45 12.26 12.16 31.54
C ASN A 45 11.08 11.22 31.24
N PRO A 46 9.86 11.75 31.09
CA PRO A 46 8.72 11.28 31.87
C PRO A 46 8.02 10.06 31.27
N THR A 47 7.91 9.03 32.09
CA THR A 47 7.01 7.90 31.89
C THR A 47 5.58 8.33 32.16
N LEU A 48 4.71 8.24 31.14
CA LEU A 48 3.27 8.21 31.32
C LEU A 48 2.93 7.02 32.21
N THR A 49 2.61 7.32 33.47
CA THR A 49 2.18 6.33 34.44
C THR A 49 0.75 5.92 34.08
N ALA A 50 0.58 4.67 33.65
CA ALA A 50 -0.72 4.02 33.62
C ALA A 50 -1.27 3.96 35.05
N LEU A 51 -2.27 4.80 35.34
CA LEU A 51 -3.05 4.75 36.57
C LEU A 51 -3.99 3.53 36.50
N ALA A 52 -3.54 2.41 37.06
CA ALA A 52 -4.44 1.38 37.54
C ALA A 52 -5.10 1.86 38.84
N GLY A 53 -6.43 1.81 38.91
CA GLY A 53 -7.18 1.87 40.18
C GLY A 53 -8.00 3.14 40.41
N GLY A 54 -9.11 3.29 39.68
CA GLY A 54 -10.22 4.14 40.07
C GLY A 54 -11.51 3.32 40.10
N ARG A 55 -11.96 2.91 41.29
CA ARG A 55 -13.29 2.36 41.52
C ARG A 55 -14.33 3.41 41.09
N TRP A 56 -15.10 3.14 40.04
CA TRP A 56 -16.33 3.88 39.78
C TRP A 56 -17.47 3.19 40.52
N GLN A 57 -17.91 3.83 41.60
CA GLN A 57 -19.22 3.56 42.19
C GLN A 57 -20.28 3.89 41.14
N ALA A 58 -21.23 2.98 40.95
CA ALA A 58 -22.45 3.24 40.23
C ALA A 58 -23.19 4.41 40.90
N LEU A 59 -23.28 5.55 40.21
CA LEU A 59 -24.29 6.55 40.52
C LEU A 59 -25.50 6.26 39.64
N ASP A 60 -26.54 5.73 40.28
CA ASP A 60 -27.91 5.75 39.78
C ASP A 60 -28.26 7.16 39.30
N SER A 61 -28.66 7.26 38.03
CA SER A 61 -29.21 8.49 37.46
C SER A 61 -30.66 8.25 37.04
N GLN A 62 -31.55 8.28 38.04
CA GLN A 62 -32.85 8.92 37.84
C GLN A 62 -32.69 10.41 38.19
N ALA A 63 -32.61 11.26 37.18
CA ALA A 63 -32.77 12.70 37.35
C ALA A 63 -33.60 13.27 36.20
N GLN A 64 -34.69 13.91 36.59
CA GLN A 64 -35.75 14.46 35.75
C GLN A 64 -35.24 15.59 34.85
N LEU A 65 -35.75 15.59 33.61
CA LEU A 65 -35.67 16.72 32.68
C LEU A 65 -36.33 17.95 33.30
N THR A 66 -35.55 19.01 33.54
CA THR A 66 -36.04 20.37 33.71
C THR A 66 -35.54 21.22 32.55
N THR A 67 -36.49 21.79 31.82
CA THR A 67 -36.30 22.68 30.68
C THR A 67 -35.95 24.08 31.16
N THR A 68 -34.85 24.64 30.64
CA THR A 68 -34.54 26.07 30.79
C THR A 68 -34.21 26.65 29.41
N PRO A 69 -34.78 27.80 29.01
CA PRO A 69 -34.66 28.31 27.64
C PRO A 69 -33.32 29.03 27.42
N ILE A 70 -32.71 28.75 26.27
CA ILE A 70 -31.48 29.38 25.79
C ILE A 70 -31.81 30.79 25.26
N GLN A 71 -31.10 31.81 25.75
CA GLN A 71 -31.14 33.17 25.18
C GLN A 71 -30.18 33.30 23.97
N PRO A 72 -30.52 34.14 22.97
CA PRO A 72 -29.68 34.34 21.79
C PRO A 72 -28.48 35.28 22.06
N ILE A 73 -27.33 34.91 21.49
CA ILE A 73 -26.09 35.71 21.47
C ILE A 73 -26.19 36.77 20.35
N PRO A 74 -25.75 38.03 20.57
CA PRO A 74 -25.94 39.11 19.59
C PRO A 74 -24.95 39.08 18.42
N LEU A 75 -25.48 39.38 17.24
CA LEU A 75 -24.78 39.68 15.98
C LEU A 75 -23.96 40.97 16.11
N ILE A 76 -22.67 40.93 15.76
CA ILE A 76 -21.86 42.14 15.53
C ILE A 76 -21.79 42.38 14.02
N MET A 77 -22.45 43.45 13.57
CA MET A 77 -22.34 44.01 12.22
C MET A 77 -21.06 44.83 12.12
N ALA A 78 -20.17 44.49 11.17
CA ALA A 78 -19.06 45.34 10.77
C ALA A 78 -19.43 46.10 9.50
N THR A 79 -19.38 47.42 9.60
CA THR A 79 -19.69 48.42 8.57
C THR A 79 -18.61 48.51 7.49
N VAL A 80 -19.08 48.60 6.25
CA VAL A 80 -18.35 48.97 5.02
C VAL A 80 -18.07 50.48 5.01
N PRO A 81 -16.94 50.94 4.46
CA PRO A 81 -16.88 52.25 3.81
C PRO A 81 -16.70 52.12 2.30
N ASN A 82 -17.60 52.81 1.59
CA ASN A 82 -17.51 53.24 0.20
C ASN A 82 -16.21 54.01 -0.07
N MET A 83 -15.58 53.78 -1.22
CA MET A 83 -15.12 54.86 -2.09
C MET A 83 -15.03 54.38 -3.55
N SER A 84 -15.46 55.26 -4.44
CA SER A 84 -15.76 55.10 -5.85
C SER A 84 -14.59 55.44 -6.79
N GLU A 85 -14.65 54.86 -7.99
CA GLU A 85 -14.16 55.36 -9.29
C GLU A 85 -12.66 55.63 -9.51
N ALA A 86 -12.06 54.86 -10.43
CA ALA A 86 -11.50 55.42 -11.67
C ALA A 86 -11.18 54.30 -12.69
N ALA A 87 -11.25 54.70 -13.96
CA ALA A 87 -11.34 53.88 -15.16
C ALA A 87 -10.00 53.33 -15.72
N SER A 88 -10.16 52.26 -16.51
CA SER A 88 -9.61 52.04 -17.87
C SER A 88 -8.23 51.39 -18.14
N VAL A 89 -8.30 50.54 -19.17
CA VAL A 89 -7.31 50.05 -20.16
C VAL A 89 -6.64 48.68 -19.91
N PRO A 90 -6.77 47.71 -20.86
CA PRO A 90 -6.08 46.43 -20.82
C PRO A 90 -4.70 46.54 -21.50
N ALA A 91 -3.65 46.03 -20.85
CA ALA A 91 -2.34 45.89 -21.46
C ALA A 91 -2.07 44.42 -21.81
N THR A 92 -2.06 44.14 -23.11
CA THR A 92 -1.50 42.94 -23.74
C THR A 92 0.01 42.86 -23.47
N ILE A 93 0.50 41.73 -22.96
CA ILE A 93 1.94 41.41 -22.96
C ILE A 93 2.16 39.93 -23.30
N LEU A 94 2.85 39.71 -24.42
CA LEU A 94 3.68 38.55 -24.80
C LEU A 94 4.76 39.13 -25.74
N PRO A 95 5.96 38.53 -25.90
CA PRO A 95 6.77 37.70 -25.02
C PRO A 95 8.19 38.29 -24.82
N THR A 96 8.99 37.74 -23.91
CA THR A 96 10.46 37.86 -23.99
C THR A 96 11.11 36.51 -23.76
N LEU A 97 11.66 35.95 -24.84
CA LEU A 97 12.66 34.90 -24.85
C LEU A 97 13.99 35.50 -24.35
N THR A 98 14.49 35.02 -23.22
CA THR A 98 15.88 35.27 -22.81
C THR A 98 16.72 34.05 -23.16
N SER A 99 17.58 34.24 -24.15
CA SER A 99 18.67 33.34 -24.55
C SER A 99 19.69 33.18 -23.43
N VAL A 100 20.03 31.93 -23.10
CA VAL A 100 21.15 31.56 -22.22
C VAL A 100 22.47 31.69 -23.00
N PRO A 101 23.55 32.26 -22.42
CA PRO A 101 24.83 32.39 -23.11
C PRO A 101 25.57 31.06 -23.20
N THR A 102 26.02 30.73 -24.41
CA THR A 102 26.96 29.64 -24.70
C THR A 102 28.34 29.98 -24.12
N LEU A 103 28.80 29.23 -23.12
CA LEU A 103 30.20 29.28 -22.68
C LEU A 103 31.03 28.39 -23.60
N ALA A 104 31.96 29.01 -24.33
CA ALA A 104 33.02 28.32 -25.05
C ALA A 104 34.01 27.73 -24.02
N VAL A 105 34.15 26.41 -23.99
CA VAL A 105 35.20 25.72 -23.25
C VAL A 105 36.35 25.43 -24.20
N ALA A 106 37.53 25.90 -23.80
CA ALA A 106 38.79 25.73 -24.49
C ALA A 106 39.25 24.26 -24.48
N THR A 107 39.77 23.82 -25.61
CA THR A 107 40.44 22.54 -25.81
C THR A 107 41.81 22.55 -25.13
N PRO A 108 42.16 21.57 -24.26
CA PRO A 108 43.54 21.24 -23.98
C PRO A 108 44.03 20.13 -24.90
N ALA A 109 45.32 20.19 -25.18
CA ALA A 109 46.06 19.34 -26.10
C ALA A 109 46.10 17.87 -25.67
N ALA A 110 46.19 17.01 -26.68
CA ALA A 110 46.35 15.57 -26.59
C ALA A 110 47.68 15.15 -25.95
N GLU A 111 47.61 14.24 -24.99
CA GLU A 111 48.70 13.33 -24.62
C GLU A 111 48.09 11.95 -24.34
N ASP A 112 48.78 10.92 -24.84
CA ASP A 112 48.40 9.51 -24.92
C ASP A 112 47.72 8.93 -23.68
N MET A 113 46.50 8.43 -23.84
CA MET A 113 45.93 7.35 -23.02
C MET A 113 44.95 6.53 -23.87
N GLN A 114 45.18 5.21 -23.94
CA GLN A 114 44.31 4.24 -24.61
C GLN A 114 42.90 4.23 -24.00
N PRO A 115 41.83 4.16 -24.80
CA PRO A 115 40.49 3.88 -24.31
C PRO A 115 40.06 2.48 -24.75
N ASP A 116 40.26 1.49 -23.88
CA ASP A 116 39.36 0.35 -23.80
C ASP A 116 38.67 0.47 -22.41
N ASP A 117 37.34 0.37 -22.40
CA ASP A 117 36.45 0.19 -21.24
C ASP A 117 35.80 1.39 -20.49
N LEU A 118 35.77 2.62 -20.99
CA LEU A 118 35.02 3.71 -20.33
C LEU A 118 34.29 4.64 -21.32
N ASP A 119 33.30 4.12 -22.06
CA ASP A 119 32.33 4.96 -22.79
C ASP A 119 31.03 4.18 -23.08
N TYR A 120 30.19 3.94 -22.07
CA TYR A 120 28.86 3.30 -22.24
C TYR A 120 27.72 3.96 -21.46
N LEU A 121 27.81 5.27 -21.22
CA LEU A 121 26.66 6.09 -20.83
C LEU A 121 26.57 7.32 -21.74
N GLN A 122 26.50 7.10 -23.06
CA GLN A 122 26.06 8.14 -23.99
C GLN A 122 24.55 8.07 -24.17
N THR A 123 23.92 9.18 -23.81
CA THR A 123 22.55 9.62 -24.10
C THR A 123 22.10 9.19 -25.50
N ALA A 124 21.39 8.06 -25.59
CA ALA A 124 20.92 7.52 -26.85
C ALA A 124 19.49 7.97 -27.15
N THR A 125 19.38 8.98 -28.02
CA THR A 125 18.14 9.46 -28.64
C THR A 125 17.20 8.30 -28.99
N ALA A 126 15.96 8.37 -28.48
CA ALA A 126 14.92 7.38 -28.70
C ALA A 126 14.63 7.24 -30.21
N LEU A 127 14.94 6.08 -30.79
CA LEU A 127 14.49 5.75 -32.14
C LEU A 127 13.05 5.24 -32.06
N ALA A 128 12.15 6.22 -32.10
CA ALA A 128 10.74 6.16 -32.47
C ALA A 128 10.03 4.79 -32.33
N LEU A 129 9.40 4.59 -31.16
CA LEU A 129 8.09 3.95 -31.12
C LEU A 129 7.18 4.77 -32.03
N LYS A 130 6.54 4.15 -33.03
CA LYS A 130 5.61 4.86 -33.91
C LYS A 130 4.44 5.31 -33.02
N PRO A 131 4.23 6.61 -32.75
CA PRO A 131 3.12 7.04 -31.93
C PRO A 131 1.83 6.72 -32.70
N THR A 132 1.04 5.80 -32.18
CA THR A 132 -0.36 5.64 -32.56
C THR A 132 -1.08 6.95 -32.14
N PRO A 133 -2.04 7.47 -32.92
CA PRO A 133 -2.49 8.86 -32.81
C PRO A 133 -2.94 9.26 -31.40
N LEU A 134 -2.78 10.55 -31.11
CA LEU A 134 -3.14 11.23 -29.87
C LEU A 134 -4.44 10.69 -29.25
N PRO A 135 -4.51 10.66 -27.89
CA PRO A 135 -5.65 10.14 -27.15
C PRO A 135 -6.95 10.69 -27.74
N THR A 136 -7.84 9.78 -28.15
CA THR A 136 -9.18 10.19 -28.54
C THR A 136 -9.90 10.50 -27.24
N SER A 137 -9.94 11.76 -26.83
CA SER A 137 -10.74 12.19 -25.68
C SER A 137 -12.20 11.96 -26.04
N VAL A 138 -12.77 10.86 -25.56
CA VAL A 138 -14.22 10.66 -25.57
C VAL A 138 -14.80 11.66 -24.54
N PRO A 139 -15.92 12.33 -24.83
CA PRO A 139 -16.52 13.28 -23.88
C PRO A 139 -16.73 12.64 -22.51
N ALA A 140 -16.65 13.47 -21.46
CA ALA A 140 -16.80 13.06 -20.06
C ALA A 140 -17.97 12.08 -19.90
N THR A 141 -17.63 10.86 -19.49
CA THR A 141 -18.59 9.79 -19.21
C THR A 141 -19.55 10.25 -18.12
N PRO A 142 -20.83 9.83 -18.17
CA PRO A 142 -21.74 10.02 -17.05
C PRO A 142 -21.09 9.50 -15.77
N GLN A 143 -21.42 10.14 -14.64
CA GLN A 143 -21.08 9.63 -13.31
C GLN A 143 -21.42 8.13 -13.25
N PHE A 144 -20.49 7.32 -12.79
CA PHE A 144 -20.65 5.87 -12.70
C PHE A 144 -20.60 5.42 -11.24
N ILE A 145 -21.35 4.36 -10.97
CA ILE A 145 -21.62 3.83 -9.64
C ILE A 145 -20.58 2.75 -9.27
N GLY A 146 -19.97 2.11 -10.26
CA GLY A 146 -18.93 1.13 -10.01
C GLY A 146 -18.34 0.57 -11.28
N LEU A 147 -17.22 -0.13 -11.10
CA LEU A 147 -16.63 -0.99 -12.10
C LEU A 147 -16.69 -2.40 -11.55
N ILE A 148 -16.99 -3.38 -12.39
CA ILE A 148 -17.11 -4.79 -12.00
C ILE A 148 -16.26 -5.60 -12.96
N SER A 149 -15.36 -6.41 -12.42
CA SER A 149 -14.66 -7.43 -13.19
C SER A 149 -15.47 -8.72 -13.21
N ALA A 150 -15.45 -9.42 -14.34
CA ALA A 150 -15.98 -10.77 -14.49
C ALA A 150 -14.91 -11.63 -15.18
N VAL A 151 -14.50 -12.70 -14.52
CA VAL A 151 -13.50 -13.64 -15.05
C VAL A 151 -14.09 -14.41 -16.22
N MET A 152 -13.47 -14.31 -17.40
CA MET A 152 -13.80 -15.17 -18.54
C MET A 152 -12.89 -16.40 -18.52
N ASN A 153 -13.37 -17.53 -17.98
CA ASN A 153 -12.83 -18.89 -18.15
C ASN A 153 -11.30 -19.01 -18.45
N GLY A 154 -10.44 -18.33 -17.69
CA GLY A 154 -8.98 -18.43 -17.78
C GLY A 154 -8.23 -17.58 -18.81
N GLU A 155 -8.88 -16.68 -19.57
CA GLU A 155 -8.22 -15.87 -20.63
C GLU A 155 -8.14 -14.36 -20.35
N GLY A 156 -8.49 -13.95 -19.12
CA GLY A 156 -8.48 -12.56 -18.67
C GLY A 156 -9.86 -12.10 -18.24
N ASP A 157 -9.90 -10.88 -17.70
CA ASP A 157 -11.08 -10.33 -17.09
C ASP A 157 -11.83 -9.40 -18.04
N MET A 158 -13.16 -9.45 -18.01
CA MET A 158 -14.01 -8.45 -18.62
C MET A 158 -14.37 -7.42 -17.56
N VAL A 159 -14.14 -6.13 -17.83
CA VAL A 159 -14.53 -5.06 -16.91
C VAL A 159 -15.71 -4.28 -17.47
N GLN A 160 -16.77 -4.20 -16.67
CA GLN A 160 -17.96 -3.43 -16.94
C GLN A 160 -18.06 -2.22 -16.01
N GLN A 161 -18.66 -1.14 -16.50
CA GLN A 161 -18.99 0.06 -15.73
C GLN A 161 -20.49 0.17 -15.59
N ILE A 162 -20.97 0.38 -14.37
CA ILE A 162 -22.38 0.67 -14.10
C ILE A 162 -22.56 2.18 -14.05
N ASP A 163 -23.37 2.74 -14.94
CA ASP A 163 -23.69 4.17 -14.92
C ASP A 163 -24.79 4.53 -13.91
N THR A 164 -25.03 5.83 -13.75
CA THR A 164 -26.15 6.37 -12.96
C THR A 164 -27.54 5.96 -13.45
N ASN A 165 -27.67 5.56 -14.72
CA ASN A 165 -28.91 5.01 -15.28
C ASN A 165 -29.06 3.50 -15.02
N ARG A 166 -28.14 2.89 -14.27
CA ARG A 166 -28.14 1.48 -13.85
C ARG A 166 -27.96 0.54 -15.04
N GLN A 167 -27.22 0.99 -16.05
CA GLN A 167 -26.82 0.17 -17.18
C GLN A 167 -25.35 -0.20 -17.02
N ALA A 168 -25.06 -1.49 -17.22
CA ALA A 168 -23.70 -1.99 -17.29
C ALA A 168 -23.21 -1.89 -18.73
N TYR A 169 -22.06 -1.25 -18.93
CA TYR A 169 -21.40 -1.14 -20.23
C TYR A 169 -20.04 -1.80 -20.13
N LEU A 170 -19.66 -2.51 -21.18
CA LEU A 170 -18.32 -3.03 -21.31
C LEU A 170 -17.32 -1.87 -21.46
N VAL A 171 -16.34 -1.82 -20.54
CA VAL A 171 -15.23 -0.85 -20.58
C VAL A 171 -14.01 -1.47 -21.24
N ALA A 172 -13.73 -2.73 -20.89
CA ALA A 172 -12.53 -3.43 -21.31
C ALA A 172 -12.78 -4.94 -21.38
N GLU A 173 -12.25 -5.59 -22.41
CA GLU A 173 -12.19 -7.05 -22.57
C GLU A 173 -10.75 -7.53 -22.40
N HIS A 174 -10.56 -8.75 -21.92
CA HIS A 174 -9.23 -9.35 -21.75
C HIS A 174 -8.27 -8.46 -20.95
N VAL A 175 -8.76 -7.90 -19.84
CA VAL A 175 -7.92 -7.22 -18.85
C VAL A 175 -7.03 -8.26 -18.23
N VAL A 176 -5.72 -8.04 -18.36
CA VAL A 176 -4.70 -8.99 -17.89
C VAL A 176 -4.09 -8.52 -16.58
N ILE A 177 -3.91 -7.20 -16.41
CA ILE A 177 -3.39 -6.59 -15.20
C ILE A 177 -4.23 -5.38 -14.80
N THR A 178 -4.48 -5.22 -13.50
CA THR A 178 -4.99 -3.98 -12.90
C THR A 178 -3.84 -3.24 -12.24
N VAL A 179 -3.67 -1.96 -12.56
CA VAL A 179 -2.64 -1.12 -11.93
C VAL A 179 -3.35 -0.18 -10.97
N GLN A 180 -3.11 -0.37 -9.67
CA GLN A 180 -3.76 0.40 -8.62
C GLN A 180 -3.39 1.88 -8.71
N ARG A 181 -4.38 2.74 -8.44
CA ARG A 181 -4.18 4.19 -8.34
C ARG A 181 -4.49 4.66 -6.94
N TYR A 182 -3.85 5.76 -6.61
CA TYR A 182 -4.13 6.49 -5.40
C TYR A 182 -5.49 7.20 -5.47
N ASP A 183 -6.39 6.94 -4.51
CA ASP A 183 -7.74 7.55 -4.39
C ASP A 183 -8.62 7.46 -5.66
N GLN A 184 -8.32 6.53 -6.55
CA GLN A 184 -8.96 6.42 -7.85
C GLN A 184 -9.13 4.95 -8.24
N PRO A 185 -10.14 4.62 -9.07
CA PRO A 185 -10.26 3.27 -9.60
C PRO A 185 -8.99 2.86 -10.34
N PRO A 186 -8.60 1.57 -10.36
CA PRO A 186 -7.40 1.14 -11.07
C PRO A 186 -7.49 1.48 -12.56
N VAL A 187 -6.32 1.65 -13.19
CA VAL A 187 -6.22 1.61 -14.65
C VAL A 187 -6.08 0.17 -15.11
N LEU A 188 -6.66 -0.14 -16.26
CA LEU A 188 -6.79 -1.50 -16.76
C LEU A 188 -5.80 -1.72 -17.89
N LEU A 189 -4.94 -2.71 -17.76
CA LEU A 189 -4.01 -3.09 -18.81
C LEU A 189 -4.55 -4.30 -19.58
N GLN A 190 -4.70 -4.11 -20.88
CA GLN A 190 -5.19 -5.11 -21.83
C GLN A 190 -4.09 -5.41 -22.84
N GLN A 191 -4.09 -6.67 -23.30
CA GLN A 191 -3.27 -7.09 -24.42
C GLN A 191 -4.19 -7.50 -25.58
N SER A 192 -4.39 -6.58 -26.53
CA SER A 192 -5.27 -6.82 -27.68
C SER A 192 -4.60 -7.66 -28.77
N GLU A 193 -3.27 -7.51 -28.93
CA GLU A 193 -2.47 -8.24 -29.91
C GLU A 193 -1.11 -8.60 -29.28
N PRO A 194 -0.36 -9.59 -29.83
CA PRO A 194 0.95 -9.96 -29.31
C PRO A 194 1.93 -8.80 -29.16
N ASN A 195 1.84 -7.78 -30.02
CA ASN A 195 2.76 -6.64 -30.03
C ASN A 195 2.11 -5.34 -29.54
N SER A 196 0.92 -5.39 -28.97
CA SER A 196 0.15 -4.20 -28.59
C SER A 196 -0.28 -4.28 -27.15
N MET A 197 -0.07 -3.19 -26.42
CA MET A 197 -0.66 -3.00 -25.10
C MET A 197 -1.58 -1.80 -25.11
N GLN A 198 -2.68 -1.91 -24.38
CA GLN A 198 -3.61 -0.82 -24.14
C GLN A 198 -3.78 -0.63 -22.64
N LEU A 199 -3.60 0.61 -22.17
CA LEU A 199 -3.96 1.04 -20.84
C LEU A 199 -5.25 1.86 -20.92
N THR A 200 -6.28 1.41 -20.21
CA THR A 200 -7.59 2.05 -20.18
C THR A 200 -7.79 2.71 -18.81
N ASP A 201 -7.98 4.02 -18.82
CA ASP A 201 -8.46 4.80 -17.69
C ASP A 201 -9.98 4.99 -17.80
N SER A 202 -10.71 4.12 -17.10
CA SER A 202 -12.17 4.15 -17.00
C SER A 202 -12.71 5.44 -16.40
N LEU A 203 -11.94 6.11 -15.55
CA LEU A 203 -12.34 7.32 -14.84
C LEU A 203 -12.54 8.50 -15.77
N ASN A 204 -11.61 8.64 -16.70
CA ASN A 204 -11.54 9.75 -17.64
C ASN A 204 -12.00 9.33 -19.05
N ALA A 205 -12.44 8.08 -19.21
CA ALA A 205 -12.71 7.46 -20.52
C ALA A 205 -11.55 7.66 -21.52
N GLN A 206 -10.32 7.54 -21.01
CA GLN A 206 -9.10 7.66 -21.80
C GLN A 206 -8.48 6.30 -21.99
N TRP A 207 -7.85 6.09 -23.13
CA TRP A 207 -7.03 4.92 -23.37
C TRP A 207 -5.75 5.31 -24.10
N PHE A 208 -4.69 4.58 -23.79
CA PHE A 208 -3.37 4.75 -24.37
C PHE A 208 -2.96 3.41 -24.96
N GLN A 209 -2.52 3.41 -26.21
CA GLN A 209 -2.09 2.20 -26.89
C GLN A 209 -0.66 2.35 -27.39
N TRP A 210 0.15 1.34 -27.12
CA TRP A 210 1.56 1.29 -27.53
C TRP A 210 1.81 0.04 -28.35
N GLN A 211 2.61 0.20 -29.41
CA GLN A 211 3.04 -0.91 -30.27
C GLN A 211 4.50 -1.21 -30.01
N PHE A 212 4.80 -2.47 -29.66
CA PHE A 212 6.15 -2.96 -29.45
C PHE A 212 6.71 -3.57 -30.74
N ALA A 213 8.02 -3.46 -30.91
CA ALA A 213 8.70 -4.03 -32.08
C ALA A 213 8.73 -5.56 -32.04
N LYS A 214 8.74 -6.15 -30.84
CA LYS A 214 8.72 -7.59 -30.58
C LYS A 214 7.39 -7.95 -29.89
N PRO A 215 6.89 -9.19 -30.03
CA PRO A 215 5.79 -9.66 -29.20
C PRO A 215 6.14 -9.52 -27.72
N VAL A 216 5.19 -9.00 -26.96
CA VAL A 216 5.25 -8.91 -25.50
C VAL A 216 4.21 -9.84 -24.89
N ASP A 217 4.46 -10.39 -23.72
CA ASP A 217 3.46 -11.05 -22.88
C ASP A 217 3.31 -10.25 -21.60
N VAL A 218 2.19 -9.54 -21.47
CA VAL A 218 2.00 -8.64 -20.32
C VAL A 218 1.91 -9.40 -19.00
N ARG A 219 1.63 -10.70 -19.02
CA ARG A 219 1.53 -11.53 -17.80
C ARG A 219 2.86 -11.67 -17.06
N ASP A 220 3.97 -11.43 -17.74
CA ASP A 220 5.30 -11.44 -17.13
C ASP A 220 5.69 -10.09 -16.50
N PHE A 221 4.80 -9.08 -16.57
CA PHE A 221 5.13 -7.73 -16.12
C PHE A 221 4.76 -7.57 -14.65
N GLU A 222 5.70 -7.01 -13.88
CA GLU A 222 5.39 -6.37 -12.61
C GLU A 222 5.33 -4.86 -12.85
N LEU A 223 4.23 -4.23 -12.44
CA LEU A 223 3.89 -2.86 -12.81
C LEU A 223 3.60 -2.01 -11.58
N VAL A 224 4.14 -0.80 -11.57
CA VAL A 224 3.79 0.24 -10.60
C VAL A 224 3.60 1.57 -11.34
N LEU A 225 2.53 2.27 -10.99
CA LEU A 225 2.26 3.61 -11.51
C LEU A 225 2.96 4.66 -10.63
N SER A 226 3.64 5.60 -11.27
CA SER A 226 4.17 6.80 -10.61
C SER A 226 3.06 7.59 -9.90
N SER A 227 3.42 8.31 -8.84
CA SER A 227 2.46 9.10 -8.04
C SER A 227 1.73 10.19 -8.84
N ASN A 228 2.37 10.74 -9.88
CA ASN A 228 1.77 11.72 -10.80
C ASN A 228 0.94 11.07 -11.92
N GLN A 229 0.89 9.74 -11.99
CA GLN A 229 0.16 8.95 -12.98
C GLN A 229 0.58 9.17 -14.44
N GLN A 230 1.80 9.65 -14.69
CA GLN A 230 2.29 9.93 -16.05
C GLN A 230 3.19 8.82 -16.59
N GLN A 231 3.75 8.01 -15.70
CA GLN A 231 4.70 6.96 -16.06
C GLN A 231 4.38 5.63 -15.36
N LEU A 232 4.61 4.53 -16.08
CA LEU A 232 4.63 3.18 -15.54
C LEU A 232 6.08 2.74 -15.35
N LEU A 233 6.37 2.11 -14.21
CA LEU A 233 7.58 1.34 -14.01
C LEU A 233 7.27 -0.12 -14.30
N ILE A 234 8.04 -0.72 -15.19
CA ILE A 234 7.84 -2.05 -15.72
C ILE A 234 9.06 -2.89 -15.37
N LYS A 235 8.88 -3.95 -14.58
CA LYS A 235 9.88 -5.01 -14.44
C LYS A 235 9.45 -6.21 -15.29
N THR A 236 10.34 -6.71 -16.14
CA THR A 236 10.05 -7.81 -17.07
C THR A 236 11.30 -8.61 -17.46
N GLN A 237 11.11 -9.87 -17.85
CA GLN A 237 12.14 -10.73 -18.46
C GLN A 237 12.28 -10.51 -19.97
N GLN A 238 11.34 -9.78 -20.58
CA GLN A 238 11.27 -9.61 -22.02
C GLN A 238 12.01 -8.35 -22.46
N ASP A 239 12.62 -8.40 -23.63
CA ASP A 239 13.19 -7.21 -24.27
C ASP A 239 12.08 -6.40 -24.95
N LEU A 240 11.78 -5.24 -24.36
CA LEU A 240 10.79 -4.29 -24.85
C LEU A 240 11.30 -3.43 -26.02
N PHE A 241 12.59 -3.49 -26.36
CA PHE A 241 13.21 -2.67 -27.40
C PHE A 241 13.41 -3.43 -28.72
N ALA A 242 13.42 -2.69 -29.82
CA ALA A 242 13.70 -3.25 -31.15
C ALA A 242 15.18 -3.67 -31.30
N THR A 243 16.07 -2.88 -30.70
CA THR A 243 17.50 -3.13 -30.64
C THR A 243 17.84 -3.76 -29.30
N ASP A 244 18.74 -4.73 -29.28
CA ASP A 244 19.22 -5.41 -28.06
C ASP A 244 20.03 -4.42 -27.17
N ARG A 245 19.33 -3.45 -26.57
CA ARG A 245 19.85 -2.48 -25.59
C ARG A 245 19.97 -3.08 -24.20
N PHE A 246 19.51 -4.31 -24.06
CA PHE A 246 19.41 -5.06 -22.83
C PHE A 246 20.33 -6.26 -22.92
N ILE A 247 21.23 -6.39 -21.94
CA ILE A 247 22.24 -7.46 -21.90
C ILE A 247 21.95 -8.42 -20.74
N GLY A 248 21.15 -8.00 -19.76
CA GLY A 248 20.67 -8.83 -18.66
C GLY A 248 19.62 -9.88 -19.06
N SER A 249 19.01 -10.49 -18.04
CA SER A 249 17.88 -11.43 -18.16
C SER A 249 16.55 -10.90 -17.60
N ILE A 250 16.62 -9.83 -16.79
CA ILE A 250 15.46 -9.04 -16.32
C ILE A 250 15.82 -7.56 -16.43
N GLN A 251 14.90 -6.72 -16.91
CA GLN A 251 15.03 -5.27 -16.92
C GLN A 251 13.96 -4.58 -16.08
N VAL A 252 14.29 -3.35 -15.66
CA VAL A 252 13.36 -2.34 -15.18
C VAL A 252 13.38 -1.18 -16.16
N ALA A 253 12.22 -0.80 -16.68
CA ALA A 253 12.07 0.31 -17.61
C ALA A 253 10.93 1.23 -17.16
N THR A 254 11.06 2.52 -17.44
CA THR A 254 9.96 3.47 -17.36
C THR A 254 9.30 3.61 -18.73
N LEU A 255 7.97 3.69 -18.73
CA LEU A 255 7.15 3.99 -19.89
C LEU A 255 6.35 5.26 -19.61
N ASN A 256 6.58 6.31 -20.40
CA ASN A 256 5.71 7.48 -20.40
C ASN A 256 4.37 7.11 -21.04
N ILE A 257 3.28 7.24 -20.29
CA ILE A 257 1.96 6.78 -20.72
C ILE A 257 1.48 7.55 -21.95
N GLN A 258 1.70 8.87 -21.97
CA GLN A 258 1.18 9.73 -23.03
C GLN A 258 2.03 9.66 -24.30
N THR A 259 3.36 9.70 -24.18
CA THR A 259 4.26 9.71 -25.33
C THR A 259 4.62 8.31 -25.81
N GLY A 260 4.42 7.30 -24.97
CA GLY A 260 4.93 5.96 -25.18
C GLY A 260 6.44 5.84 -25.02
N GLU A 261 7.16 6.90 -24.63
CA GLU A 261 8.61 6.86 -24.51
C GLU A 261 9.04 5.83 -23.46
N LEU A 262 9.90 4.90 -23.88
CA LEU A 262 10.42 3.83 -23.04
C LEU A 262 11.90 4.07 -22.75
N GLN A 263 12.28 3.98 -21.47
CA GLN A 263 13.67 4.14 -21.02
C GLN A 263 14.04 3.00 -20.08
N VAL A 264 15.16 2.33 -20.34
CA VAL A 264 15.74 1.35 -19.39
C VAL A 264 16.32 2.11 -18.21
N VAL A 265 15.92 1.72 -17.00
CA VAL A 265 16.44 2.26 -15.73
C VAL A 265 17.59 1.39 -15.24
N ALA A 266 17.38 0.07 -15.23
CA ALA A 266 18.35 -0.90 -14.74
C ALA A 266 18.11 -2.25 -15.42
N ASP A 267 19.15 -3.08 -15.45
CA ASP A 267 19.02 -4.48 -15.82
C ASP A 267 19.74 -5.40 -14.84
N SER A 268 19.52 -6.71 -14.98
CA SER A 268 20.09 -7.70 -14.09
C SER A 268 21.57 -8.02 -14.34
N LEU A 269 22.20 -7.35 -15.31
CA LEU A 269 23.65 -7.35 -15.46
C LEU A 269 24.26 -6.26 -14.57
N ALA A 270 23.68 -5.05 -14.62
CA ALA A 270 24.09 -3.91 -13.81
C ALA A 270 23.69 -4.05 -12.33
N TRP A 271 22.56 -4.70 -12.06
CA TRP A 271 22.06 -5.01 -10.71
C TRP A 271 21.61 -6.47 -10.59
N PRO A 272 22.52 -7.41 -10.26
CA PRO A 272 22.23 -8.84 -10.26
C PRO A 272 21.06 -9.28 -9.36
N GLU A 273 20.81 -8.58 -8.26
CA GLU A 273 19.72 -8.87 -7.33
C GLU A 273 18.34 -8.68 -7.96
N LEU A 274 18.23 -7.89 -9.02
CA LEU A 274 16.98 -7.68 -9.77
C LEU A 274 16.34 -8.99 -10.26
N LYS A 275 17.14 -10.05 -10.45
CA LYS A 275 16.64 -11.37 -10.89
C LYS A 275 15.61 -11.96 -9.93
N TRP A 276 15.74 -11.65 -8.65
CA TRP A 276 14.95 -12.22 -7.56
C TRP A 276 14.11 -11.16 -6.83
N ALA A 277 14.28 -9.90 -7.21
CA ALA A 277 13.60 -8.78 -6.59
C ALA A 277 12.19 -8.61 -7.18
N ARG A 278 11.17 -8.45 -6.34
CA ARG A 278 9.79 -8.10 -6.71
C ARG A 278 9.60 -6.60 -6.59
N LEU A 279 9.01 -5.96 -7.58
CA LEU A 279 8.68 -4.54 -7.55
C LEU A 279 7.53 -4.30 -6.56
N LEU A 280 7.71 -3.35 -5.63
CA LEU A 280 6.75 -3.06 -4.57
C LEU A 280 6.06 -1.70 -4.74
N ALA A 281 6.84 -0.64 -4.94
CA ALA A 281 6.36 0.74 -4.84
C ALA A 281 7.26 1.68 -5.64
N TRP A 282 6.75 2.87 -5.96
CA TRP A 282 7.50 3.94 -6.59
C TRP A 282 7.12 5.29 -5.95
N GLN A 283 8.09 5.94 -5.29
CA GLN A 283 7.94 7.25 -4.66
C GLN A 283 9.01 8.22 -5.13
N GLY A 284 8.58 9.33 -5.73
CA GLY A 284 9.48 10.34 -6.30
C GLY A 284 10.45 9.68 -7.29
N ASP A 285 11.74 9.87 -7.03
CA ASP A 285 12.81 9.33 -7.88
C ASP A 285 13.26 7.92 -7.46
N HIS A 286 12.51 7.22 -6.60
CA HIS A 286 12.93 5.93 -6.04
C HIS A 286 11.87 4.84 -6.22
N ALA A 287 12.30 3.71 -6.76
CA ALA A 287 11.54 2.47 -6.80
C ALA A 287 12.01 1.52 -5.70
N TYR A 288 11.07 0.81 -5.09
CA TYR A 288 11.33 -0.10 -3.98
C TYR A 288 11.07 -1.51 -4.43
N PHE A 289 12.02 -2.38 -4.09
CA PHE A 289 12.01 -3.77 -4.49
C PHE A 289 12.24 -4.68 -3.30
N PHE A 290 11.78 -5.89 -3.44
CA PHE A 290 11.75 -6.86 -2.37
C PHE A 290 12.35 -8.18 -2.82
N ASN A 291 13.45 -8.59 -2.22
CA ASN A 291 14.16 -9.81 -2.58
C ASN A 291 14.00 -10.87 -1.49
N GLU A 292 13.41 -12.01 -1.86
CA GLU A 292 13.27 -13.15 -0.95
C GLU A 292 14.51 -14.05 -1.00
N GLN A 293 15.24 -14.10 0.11
CA GLN A 293 16.30 -15.05 0.33
C GLN A 293 15.83 -16.20 1.23
N ARG A 294 16.68 -17.21 1.46
CA ARG A 294 16.29 -18.38 2.28
C ARG A 294 15.89 -18.04 3.73
N LYS A 295 16.40 -16.95 4.29
CA LYS A 295 16.23 -16.57 5.70
C LYS A 295 15.86 -15.10 5.91
N THR A 296 15.89 -14.31 4.85
CA THR A 296 15.67 -12.87 4.93
C THR A 296 14.86 -12.41 3.74
N ARG A 297 14.26 -11.25 3.97
CA ARG A 297 13.40 -10.47 3.10
C ARG A 297 14.14 -9.14 2.97
N ASP A 298 14.88 -8.93 1.89
CA ASP A 298 15.70 -7.74 1.72
C ASP A 298 14.91 -6.65 0.99
N LEU A 299 14.75 -5.49 1.63
CA LEU A 299 14.18 -4.30 1.01
C LEU A 299 15.29 -3.50 0.33
N TRP A 300 15.13 -3.28 -0.96
CA TRP A 300 16.04 -2.53 -1.80
C TRP A 300 15.37 -1.26 -2.32
N ARG A 301 16.16 -0.20 -2.45
CA ARG A 301 15.80 1.05 -3.09
C ARG A 301 16.64 1.23 -4.34
N LEU A 302 16.00 1.61 -5.43
CA LEU A 302 16.59 1.88 -6.72
C LEU A 302 16.26 3.32 -7.12
N GLN A 303 17.27 4.14 -7.39
CA GLN A 303 17.04 5.47 -7.96
C GLN A 303 16.65 5.34 -9.44
N VAL A 304 15.49 5.90 -9.80
CA VAL A 304 14.93 5.99 -11.15
C VAL A 304 15.48 7.26 -11.83
N ALA A 305 16.80 7.31 -11.99
CA ALA A 305 17.53 8.42 -12.57
C ALA A 305 18.60 7.90 -13.55
N PRO A 306 19.30 8.76 -14.32
CA PRO A 306 20.25 8.32 -15.36
C PRO A 306 21.40 7.45 -14.83
N GLU A 307 21.75 7.61 -13.56
CA GLU A 307 22.78 6.81 -12.89
C GLU A 307 22.15 5.77 -11.98
N LEU A 308 22.52 4.52 -12.20
CA LEU A 308 22.06 3.41 -11.40
C LEU A 308 22.60 3.50 -9.97
N GLN A 309 21.70 3.75 -9.01
CA GLN A 309 22.01 3.67 -7.58
C GLN A 309 21.01 2.72 -6.91
N ALA A 310 21.47 1.51 -6.61
CA ALA A 310 20.72 0.50 -5.88
C ALA A 310 21.31 0.31 -4.48
N GLU A 311 20.48 0.40 -3.45
CA GLU A 311 20.87 0.30 -2.05
C GLU A 311 19.96 -0.68 -1.30
N LYS A 312 20.56 -1.59 -0.53
CA LYS A 312 19.82 -2.41 0.43
C LYS A 312 19.49 -1.55 1.64
N MET A 313 18.22 -1.20 1.81
CA MET A 313 17.76 -0.39 2.92
C MET A 313 17.68 -1.20 4.22
N LEU A 314 17.17 -2.43 4.13
CA LEU A 314 16.79 -3.20 5.30
C LEU A 314 16.82 -4.69 5.02
N GLU A 315 17.20 -5.45 6.05
CA GLU A 315 17.05 -6.91 6.10
C GLU A 315 15.92 -7.26 7.07
N ILE A 316 14.83 -7.83 6.55
CA ILE A 316 13.71 -8.31 7.33
C ILE A 316 13.92 -9.82 7.55
N PRO A 317 14.01 -10.32 8.78
CA PRO A 317 14.15 -11.75 9.00
C PRO A 317 12.88 -12.49 8.56
N LEU A 318 13.03 -13.55 7.76
CA LEU A 318 12.00 -14.59 7.57
C LEU A 318 11.95 -15.47 8.83
N ALA A 319 11.85 -14.86 10.00
CA ALA A 319 11.64 -15.61 11.21
C ALA A 319 10.17 -16.05 11.20
N VAL A 320 9.94 -17.36 11.14
CA VAL A 320 8.63 -17.92 11.36
C VAL A 320 8.39 -17.90 12.86
N GLY A 321 7.54 -16.98 13.32
CA GLY A 321 7.07 -17.00 14.70
C GLY A 321 6.27 -18.30 14.91
N PHE A 322 6.53 -18.99 16.02
CA PHE A 322 5.75 -20.16 16.41
C PHE A 322 4.96 -19.80 17.67
N ASP A 323 3.64 -19.75 17.55
CA ASP A 323 2.78 -19.71 18.73
C ASP A 323 2.52 -21.15 19.19
N ALA A 324 3.14 -21.53 20.31
CA ALA A 324 3.01 -22.85 20.90
C ALA A 324 1.61 -23.14 21.44
N ALA A 325 0.78 -22.10 21.69
CA ALA A 325 -0.59 -22.28 22.16
C ALA A 325 -1.55 -22.63 21.02
N THR A 326 -1.27 -22.19 19.79
CA THR A 326 -2.15 -22.35 18.62
C THR A 326 -1.54 -23.19 17.49
N ASP A 327 -0.29 -23.64 17.63
CA ASP A 327 0.46 -24.41 16.62
C ASP A 327 0.55 -23.71 15.25
N THR A 328 0.49 -22.38 15.27
CA THR A 328 0.47 -21.54 14.08
C THR A 328 1.83 -20.91 13.83
N HIS A 329 2.17 -20.91 12.54
CA HIS A 329 3.42 -20.39 12.01
C HIS A 329 3.13 -19.05 11.33
N TYR A 330 3.82 -17.99 11.72
CA TYR A 330 3.65 -16.67 11.10
C TYR A 330 4.91 -16.28 10.33
N ALA A 331 4.79 -16.17 9.01
CA ALA A 331 5.85 -15.63 8.17
C ALA A 331 5.79 -14.10 8.23
N GLY A 332 6.95 -13.42 8.26
CA GLY A 332 6.99 -11.96 8.20
C GLY A 332 6.43 -11.47 6.87
N GLU A 333 5.24 -10.89 6.88
CA GLU A 333 4.52 -10.37 5.70
C GLU A 333 4.95 -8.94 5.40
N VAL A 334 4.81 -8.52 4.15
CA VAL A 334 5.05 -7.13 3.73
C VAL A 334 3.81 -6.63 3.00
N LEU A 335 3.32 -5.46 3.38
CA LEU A 335 2.16 -4.82 2.79
C LEU A 335 2.52 -3.37 2.47
N VAL A 336 2.11 -2.89 1.29
CA VAL A 336 2.33 -1.50 0.85
C VAL A 336 0.98 -0.80 0.82
N ALA A 337 0.90 0.39 1.39
CA ALA A 337 -0.31 1.20 1.34
C ALA A 337 -0.64 1.63 -0.10
N PRO A 338 -1.92 1.87 -0.44
CA PRO A 338 -2.32 2.29 -1.79
C PRO A 338 -1.64 3.56 -2.31
N ASN A 339 -1.31 4.50 -1.41
CA ASN A 339 -0.54 5.70 -1.73
C ASN A 339 0.95 5.44 -2.01
N GLN A 340 1.38 4.18 -1.87
CA GLN A 340 2.74 3.69 -2.04
C GLN A 340 3.79 4.36 -1.13
N ARG A 341 3.37 5.15 -0.14
CA ARG A 341 4.26 5.85 0.80
C ARG A 341 4.60 4.98 1.99
N TRP A 342 3.63 4.22 2.49
CA TRP A 342 3.79 3.44 3.71
C TRP A 342 4.05 1.98 3.39
N LEU A 343 5.08 1.42 4.01
CA LEU A 343 5.40 -0.01 3.97
C LEU A 343 5.26 -0.59 5.37
N LEU A 344 4.45 -1.64 5.49
CA LEU A 344 4.21 -2.37 6.72
C LEU A 344 4.89 -3.73 6.59
N TYR A 345 5.58 -4.15 7.64
CA TYR A 345 6.01 -5.54 7.72
C TYR A 345 5.97 -6.08 9.14
N SER A 346 5.68 -7.38 9.26
CA SER A 346 5.56 -8.05 10.55
C SER A 346 6.87 -8.72 10.97
N LEU A 347 7.15 -8.64 12.27
CA LEU A 347 8.23 -9.35 12.95
C LEU A 347 7.63 -10.22 14.06
N PRO A 348 8.18 -11.42 14.33
CA PRO A 348 7.68 -12.26 15.41
C PRO A 348 7.79 -11.58 16.78
N HIS A 349 6.74 -11.71 17.61
CA HIS A 349 6.71 -11.19 18.97
C HIS A 349 6.02 -12.22 19.91
N PRO A 350 6.40 -12.34 21.21
CA PRO A 350 5.87 -13.40 22.09
C PRO A 350 4.35 -13.42 22.27
N ASN A 351 3.66 -12.30 22.02
CA ASN A 351 2.20 -12.15 22.21
C ASN A 351 1.50 -11.68 20.91
N GLY A 352 2.03 -12.04 19.74
CA GLY A 352 1.49 -11.64 18.44
C GLY A 352 2.59 -11.26 17.46
N MET A 353 2.50 -10.06 16.88
CA MET A 353 3.51 -9.53 15.98
C MET A 353 3.96 -8.13 16.39
N LEU A 354 5.21 -7.82 16.12
CA LEU A 354 5.71 -6.45 16.10
C LEU A 354 5.56 -5.95 14.67
N LEU A 355 4.61 -5.05 14.43
CA LEU A 355 4.38 -4.42 13.15
C LEU A 355 5.30 -3.21 13.03
N ARG A 356 6.22 -3.21 12.06
CA ARG A 356 6.99 -2.02 11.71
C ARG A 356 6.32 -1.31 10.54
N VAL A 357 6.04 -0.02 10.73
CA VAL A 357 5.47 0.89 9.74
C VAL A 357 6.58 1.83 9.30
N VAL A 358 6.96 1.79 8.03
CA VAL A 358 8.02 2.60 7.43
C VAL A 358 7.40 3.66 6.52
N ASP A 359 7.76 4.92 6.73
CA ASP A 359 7.54 6.00 5.77
C ASP A 359 8.65 5.96 4.73
N LEU A 360 8.34 5.56 3.49
CA LEU A 360 9.33 5.46 2.42
C LEU A 360 9.85 6.83 1.97
N THR A 361 9.13 7.92 2.27
CA THR A 361 9.54 9.28 1.87
C THR A 361 10.52 9.91 2.85
N THR A 362 10.39 9.63 4.14
CA THR A 362 11.28 10.15 5.18
C THR A 362 12.26 9.12 5.73
N GLU A 363 12.11 7.85 5.33
CA GLU A 363 12.86 6.69 5.81
C GLU A 363 12.77 6.49 7.33
N GLN A 364 11.72 7.03 7.94
CA GLN A 364 11.46 6.87 9.37
C GLN A 364 10.53 5.68 9.58
N PHE A 365 10.60 5.07 10.75
CA PHE A 365 9.69 4.01 11.12
C PHE A 365 9.14 4.15 12.53
N VAL A 366 7.98 3.55 12.74
CA VAL A 366 7.37 3.32 14.05
C VAL A 366 7.09 1.83 14.20
N GLU A 367 7.23 1.34 15.42
CA GLU A 367 6.93 -0.04 15.78
C GLU A 367 5.67 -0.09 16.63
N LEU A 368 4.80 -1.04 16.29
CA LEU A 368 3.52 -1.25 16.95
C LEU A 368 3.47 -2.70 17.41
N GLU A 369 3.35 -2.92 18.72
CA GLU A 369 3.03 -4.24 19.23
C GLU A 369 1.56 -4.54 18.94
N MET A 370 1.34 -5.55 18.11
CA MET A 370 0.03 -5.91 17.60
C MET A 370 -0.30 -7.34 18.08
N PRO A 371 -1.45 -7.54 18.75
CA PRO A 371 -1.94 -8.87 19.09
C PRO A 371 -2.58 -9.54 17.87
N LEU A 372 -1.90 -9.45 16.73
CA LEU A 372 -2.29 -9.99 15.45
C LEU A 372 -1.36 -11.12 15.06
N LEU A 373 -1.89 -11.95 14.19
CA LEU A 373 -1.26 -13.14 13.67
C LEU A 373 -0.72 -12.92 12.25
N GLY A 374 -1.32 -11.99 11.49
CA GLY A 374 -0.92 -11.64 10.14
C GLY A 374 -1.37 -10.23 9.77
N LEU A 375 -0.89 -9.75 8.61
CA LEU A 375 -1.30 -8.49 8.00
C LEU A 375 -2.58 -8.62 7.18
N ASP A 376 -3.07 -9.84 6.96
CA ASP A 376 -4.35 -10.14 6.29
C ASP A 376 -5.57 -9.48 6.98
N GLN A 377 -5.44 -9.15 8.26
CA GLN A 377 -6.47 -8.45 9.05
C GLN A 377 -6.44 -6.92 8.90
N ILE A 378 -5.45 -6.37 8.18
CA ILE A 378 -5.29 -4.94 7.96
C ILE A 378 -6.00 -4.53 6.68
N SER A 379 -6.90 -3.56 6.78
CA SER A 379 -7.58 -2.95 5.65
C SER A 379 -7.13 -1.51 5.49
N PHE A 380 -6.32 -1.23 4.46
CA PHE A 380 -5.91 0.14 4.15
C PHE A 380 -7.07 0.98 3.61
N ALA A 381 -7.11 2.22 4.06
CA ALA A 381 -7.90 3.25 3.39
C ALA A 381 -7.37 3.47 1.96
N PRO A 382 -8.24 3.82 0.99
CA PRO A 382 -7.82 4.17 -0.38
C PRO A 382 -6.80 5.31 -0.43
N ASP A 383 -6.86 6.23 0.54
CA ASP A 383 -5.93 7.34 0.71
C ASP A 383 -4.58 6.90 1.31
N GLY A 384 -4.44 5.62 1.69
CA GLY A 384 -3.24 5.04 2.25
C GLY A 384 -2.73 5.73 3.52
N GLU A 385 -3.45 6.68 4.10
CA GLU A 385 -3.02 7.43 5.29
C GLU A 385 -3.52 6.78 6.59
N SER A 386 -4.41 5.80 6.47
CA SER A 386 -4.92 5.04 7.61
C SER A 386 -5.16 3.58 7.26
N PHE A 387 -5.27 2.73 8.29
CA PHE A 387 -5.78 1.38 8.14
C PHE A 387 -6.71 1.00 9.28
N ALA A 388 -7.69 0.16 8.97
CA ALA A 388 -8.64 -0.41 9.91
C ALA A 388 -8.26 -1.86 10.22
N VAL A 389 -8.55 -2.28 11.46
CA VAL A 389 -8.16 -3.59 11.98
C VAL A 389 -9.05 -3.97 13.15
N MET A 390 -9.18 -5.28 13.43
CA MET A 390 -9.83 -5.76 14.64
C MET A 390 -8.80 -6.02 15.74
N LEU A 391 -9.01 -5.48 16.94
CA LEU A 391 -8.12 -5.66 18.08
C LEU A 391 -8.84 -6.33 19.26
N PRO A 392 -8.18 -7.20 20.03
CA PRO A 392 -8.75 -7.78 21.25
C PRO A 392 -8.89 -6.74 22.35
N ALA A 393 -9.98 -6.83 23.10
CA ALA A 393 -10.18 -6.05 24.31
C ALA A 393 -9.47 -6.70 25.52
N ALA A 394 -8.79 -5.88 26.33
CA ALA A 394 -7.85 -6.32 27.37
C ALA A 394 -8.37 -7.29 28.43
N GLN A 395 -9.68 -7.48 28.58
CA GLN A 395 -10.30 -8.31 29.62
C GLN A 395 -11.44 -9.19 29.11
N SER A 396 -11.50 -9.45 27.81
CA SER A 396 -12.58 -10.23 27.23
C SER A 396 -12.17 -10.94 25.95
N THR A 397 -12.92 -11.96 25.56
CA THR A 397 -12.79 -12.59 24.24
C THR A 397 -13.26 -11.68 23.10
N GLN A 398 -13.82 -10.51 23.43
CA GLN A 398 -14.33 -9.55 22.45
C GLN A 398 -13.19 -8.90 21.67
N VAL A 399 -13.36 -8.75 20.35
CA VAL A 399 -12.57 -7.80 19.55
C VAL A 399 -13.39 -6.55 19.25
N TYR A 400 -12.70 -5.46 18.93
CA TYR A 400 -13.30 -4.19 18.52
C TYR A 400 -12.63 -3.66 17.26
N PRO A 401 -13.37 -2.95 16.39
CA PRO A 401 -12.78 -2.27 15.26
C PRO A 401 -11.94 -1.08 15.75
N ALA A 402 -10.74 -0.97 15.19
CA ALA A 402 -9.79 0.09 15.47
C ALA A 402 -9.30 0.69 14.16
N LEU A 403 -8.93 1.96 14.24
CA LEU A 403 -8.39 2.75 13.15
C LEU A 403 -7.04 3.32 13.58
N TYR A 404 -6.02 3.14 12.74
CA TYR A 404 -4.71 3.74 12.94
C TYR A 404 -4.46 4.79 11.87
N HIS A 405 -4.13 6.02 12.28
CA HIS A 405 -3.71 7.08 11.37
C HIS A 405 -2.19 7.12 11.31
N LEU A 406 -1.61 6.87 10.14
CA LEU A 406 -0.17 6.68 9.93
C LEU A 406 0.61 7.97 10.18
N ALA A 407 0.24 9.06 9.51
CA ALA A 407 0.93 10.35 9.62
C ALA A 407 0.92 10.93 11.05
N SER A 408 -0.18 10.74 11.79
CA SER A 408 -0.30 11.22 13.17
C SER A 408 0.13 10.21 14.24
N GLN A 409 0.37 8.96 13.84
CA GLN A 409 0.67 7.82 14.70
C GLN A 409 -0.32 7.66 15.85
N ARG A 410 -1.63 7.72 15.54
CA ARG A 410 -2.70 7.68 16.54
C ARG A 410 -3.64 6.50 16.32
N TRP A 411 -3.96 5.84 17.42
CA TRP A 411 -5.00 4.82 17.51
C TRP A 411 -6.35 5.43 17.89
N PHE A 412 -7.39 4.94 17.23
CA PHE A 412 -8.77 5.22 17.56
C PHE A 412 -9.50 3.91 17.73
N ARG A 413 -10.12 3.72 18.90
CA ARG A 413 -11.08 2.65 19.13
C ARG A 413 -12.42 3.09 18.58
N LEU A 414 -12.96 2.33 17.63
CA LEU A 414 -14.26 2.61 17.04
C LEU A 414 -15.37 1.97 17.88
N ALA A 415 -16.46 2.71 18.07
CA ALA A 415 -17.58 2.25 18.89
C ALA A 415 -18.34 1.12 18.18
N ALA A 416 -18.36 -0.07 18.76
CA ALA A 416 -19.08 -1.23 18.22
C ALA A 416 -19.74 -2.02 19.34
N ASN A 417 -20.91 -2.62 19.04
CA ASN A 417 -21.70 -3.33 20.02
C ASN A 417 -21.35 -4.82 20.16
N GLN A 418 -20.60 -5.45 19.22
CA GLN A 418 -20.27 -6.90 19.23
C GLN A 418 -19.02 -7.28 18.38
N GLU A 419 -18.67 -8.57 18.40
CA GLU A 419 -17.33 -9.12 18.65
C GLU A 419 -16.56 -9.74 17.47
N TYR A 420 -17.02 -9.70 16.21
CA TYR A 420 -16.25 -10.25 15.08
C TYR A 420 -16.48 -9.46 13.80
N ALA A 421 -15.46 -9.27 12.97
CA ALA A 421 -15.60 -8.63 11.66
C ALA A 421 -15.64 -9.65 10.56
N MET A 422 -16.52 -9.42 9.58
CA MET A 422 -16.45 -10.11 8.30
C MET A 422 -15.57 -9.35 7.31
N ARG A 423 -15.71 -8.01 7.22
CA ARG A 423 -14.92 -7.16 6.32
C ARG A 423 -15.06 -5.67 6.67
N PHE A 424 -14.03 -4.89 6.34
CA PHE A 424 -14.08 -3.43 6.32
C PHE A 424 -14.27 -2.97 4.88
N GLU A 425 -15.18 -2.03 4.66
CA GLU A 425 -15.40 -1.42 3.34
C GLU A 425 -15.18 0.10 3.44
N TRP A 426 -14.30 0.63 2.60
CA TRP A 426 -13.97 2.06 2.59
C TRP A 426 -14.74 2.79 1.51
N SER A 427 -15.09 4.05 1.77
CA SER A 427 -15.45 4.94 0.67
C SER A 427 -14.21 5.28 -0.17
N ALA A 428 -14.40 5.55 -1.46
CA ALA A 428 -13.31 5.81 -2.39
C ALA A 428 -12.45 7.03 -2.00
N ASN A 429 -13.05 8.01 -1.31
CA ASN A 429 -12.37 9.19 -0.76
C ASN A 429 -11.79 8.98 0.66
N ALA A 430 -11.80 7.74 1.18
CA ALA A 430 -11.35 7.37 2.52
C ALA A 430 -12.06 8.02 3.72
N ASP A 431 -13.03 8.92 3.51
CA ASP A 431 -13.71 9.67 4.57
C ASP A 431 -14.64 8.82 5.44
N TRP A 432 -15.04 7.66 4.93
CA TRP A 432 -16.01 6.78 5.55
C TRP A 432 -15.51 5.34 5.58
N LEU A 433 -15.80 4.67 6.69
CA LEU A 433 -15.50 3.27 6.91
C LEU A 433 -16.77 2.55 7.32
N LEU A 434 -17.17 1.54 6.55
CA LEU A 434 -18.25 0.63 6.87
C LEU A 434 -17.70 -0.63 7.54
N TYR A 435 -18.38 -1.03 8.60
CA TYR A 435 -18.17 -2.25 9.35
C TYR A 435 -19.50 -3.00 9.47
N ARG A 436 -19.54 -4.24 8.99
CA ARG A 436 -20.69 -5.14 9.15
C ARG A 436 -20.44 -6.14 10.27
N THR A 437 -21.38 -6.23 11.21
CA THR A 437 -21.37 -7.25 12.26
C THR A 437 -22.02 -8.56 11.76
N PRO A 438 -21.77 -9.70 12.43
CA PRO A 438 -22.44 -10.97 12.12
C PRO A 438 -23.96 -10.91 12.29
N ALA A 439 -24.46 -9.97 13.09
CA ALA A 439 -25.89 -9.73 13.27
C ALA A 439 -26.52 -8.85 12.16
N ASN A 440 -25.81 -8.66 11.03
CA ASN A 440 -26.20 -7.77 9.93
C ASN A 440 -26.41 -6.31 10.36
N GLN A 441 -25.77 -5.87 11.44
CA GLN A 441 -25.72 -4.46 11.77
C GLN A 441 -24.62 -3.80 10.95
N LEU A 442 -24.97 -2.73 10.25
CA LEU A 442 -24.04 -1.89 9.51
C LEU A 442 -23.69 -0.66 10.36
N ASN A 443 -22.41 -0.49 10.62
CA ASN A 443 -21.85 0.64 11.34
C ASN A 443 -20.97 1.44 10.39
N ILE A 444 -21.28 2.72 10.20
CA ILE A 444 -20.47 3.62 9.37
C ILE A 444 -19.82 4.66 10.28
N TYR A 445 -18.51 4.79 10.13
CA TYR A 445 -17.69 5.74 10.87
C TYR A 445 -17.21 6.85 9.95
N ASN A 446 -17.16 8.08 10.47
CA ASN A 446 -16.38 9.15 9.87
C ASN A 446 -14.92 8.94 10.27
N THR A 447 -14.00 8.84 9.30
CA THR A 447 -12.59 8.50 9.55
C THR A 447 -11.75 9.73 9.85
N ARG A 448 -12.13 10.91 9.32
CA ARG A 448 -11.47 12.19 9.63
C ARG A 448 -11.66 12.61 11.08
N GLN A 449 -12.84 12.31 11.63
CA GLN A 449 -13.18 12.45 13.04
C GLN A 449 -13.70 11.10 13.54
N PRO A 450 -12.79 10.15 13.88
CA PRO A 450 -13.10 8.75 14.18
C PRO A 450 -14.27 8.57 15.15
N SER A 451 -15.47 8.44 14.60
CA SER A 451 -16.73 8.40 15.37
C SER A 451 -17.82 7.68 14.59
N LEU A 452 -18.66 6.95 15.33
CA LEU A 452 -19.80 6.25 14.76
C LEU A 452 -20.84 7.27 14.31
N THR A 453 -21.13 7.28 13.01
CA THR A 453 -22.10 8.20 12.39
C THR A 453 -23.43 7.52 12.14
N ILE A 454 -23.42 6.27 11.67
CA ILE A 454 -24.63 5.49 11.38
C ILE A 454 -24.48 4.13 12.04
N SER A 455 -25.55 3.67 12.67
CA SER A 455 -25.68 2.30 13.15
C SER A 455 -27.10 1.83 12.89
N GLY A 456 -27.25 0.82 12.04
CA GLY A 456 -28.56 0.33 11.64
C GLY A 456 -28.51 -1.13 11.23
N TYR A 457 -29.54 -1.88 11.60
CA TYR A 457 -29.70 -3.24 11.11
C TYR A 457 -30.10 -3.20 9.64
N PHE A 458 -29.36 -3.94 8.83
CA PHE A 458 -29.78 -4.24 7.47
C PHE A 458 -30.79 -5.38 7.54
N VAL A 459 -32.07 -5.05 7.37
CA VAL A 459 -33.14 -6.04 7.42
C VAL A 459 -33.19 -6.74 6.07
N ASP A 460 -32.57 -7.91 6.00
CA ASP A 460 -32.76 -8.81 4.88
C ASP A 460 -34.07 -9.59 5.04
N SER A 461 -34.90 -9.58 4.00
CA SER A 461 -36.18 -10.27 4.00
C SER A 461 -36.05 -11.71 3.52
N GLY A 462 -35.13 -12.51 4.09
CA GLY A 462 -34.97 -13.93 3.72
C GLY A 462 -33.62 -14.56 4.08
N SER A 463 -33.38 -15.75 3.53
CA SER A 463 -32.11 -16.51 3.62
C SER A 463 -30.97 -15.91 2.81
N ASP A 464 -31.26 -14.93 1.97
CA ASP A 464 -30.35 -14.36 0.98
C ASP A 464 -29.56 -13.19 1.57
N SER A 465 -28.55 -13.49 2.40
CA SER A 465 -27.78 -12.48 3.12
C SER A 465 -27.04 -11.55 2.16
N GLY A 466 -27.46 -10.29 2.06
CA GLY A 466 -26.74 -9.26 1.30
C GLY A 466 -25.36 -8.95 1.89
N TYR A 467 -24.37 -8.76 1.03
CA TYR A 467 -23.01 -8.36 1.39
C TYR A 467 -22.73 -6.95 0.89
N PRO A 468 -22.30 -6.02 1.77
CA PRO A 468 -21.81 -4.73 1.33
C PRO A 468 -20.60 -4.93 0.42
N LEU A 469 -20.68 -4.39 -0.79
CA LEU A 469 -19.58 -4.36 -1.74
C LEU A 469 -18.88 -3.01 -1.77
N ALA A 470 -19.60 -1.94 -1.44
CA ALA A 470 -19.05 -0.59 -1.51
C ALA A 470 -19.81 0.40 -0.64
N LEU A 471 -19.09 1.42 -0.20
CA LEU A 471 -19.62 2.59 0.50
C LEU A 471 -19.38 3.83 -0.36
N LEU A 472 -20.43 4.62 -0.62
CA LEU A 472 -20.31 5.85 -1.38
C LEU A 472 -19.66 6.96 -0.54
N ASN A 473 -19.11 7.96 -1.22
CA ASN A 473 -18.43 9.11 -0.63
C ASN A 473 -19.35 10.00 0.24
N ASP A 474 -20.67 9.80 0.19
CA ASP A 474 -21.62 10.49 1.05
C ASP A 474 -21.75 9.87 2.45
N GLY A 475 -21.16 8.68 2.68
CA GLY A 475 -21.23 7.95 3.95
C GLY A 475 -22.62 7.45 4.32
N LYS A 476 -23.61 7.60 3.42
CA LYS A 476 -25.02 7.26 3.64
C LYS A 476 -25.55 6.26 2.62
N THR A 477 -24.83 6.03 1.53
CA THR A 477 -25.26 5.17 0.44
C THR A 477 -24.31 3.98 0.30
N ILE A 478 -24.87 2.78 0.18
CA ILE A 478 -24.11 1.53 0.09
C ILE A 478 -24.60 0.71 -1.10
N LEU A 479 -23.66 -0.03 -1.69
CA LEU A 479 -23.94 -1.04 -2.71
C LEU A 479 -23.87 -2.42 -2.07
N ILE A 480 -24.89 -3.24 -2.28
CA ILE A 480 -25.05 -4.56 -1.71
C ILE A 480 -25.27 -5.58 -2.81
N ASP A 481 -24.50 -6.65 -2.76
CA ASP A 481 -24.69 -7.83 -3.60
C ASP A 481 -25.40 -8.93 -2.83
N HIS A 482 -26.32 -9.59 -3.52
CA HIS A 482 -27.09 -10.74 -3.05
C HIS A 482 -26.76 -11.92 -3.96
N TYR A 483 -25.63 -12.55 -3.67
CA TYR A 483 -25.06 -13.64 -4.45
C TYR A 483 -26.06 -14.78 -4.73
N GLU A 484 -26.95 -15.13 -3.79
CA GLU A 484 -27.89 -16.24 -4.00
C GLU A 484 -29.06 -15.88 -4.92
N SER A 485 -29.36 -14.60 -5.10
CA SER A 485 -30.47 -14.14 -5.93
C SER A 485 -30.06 -13.29 -7.14
N ASP A 486 -28.76 -13.30 -7.48
CA ASP A 486 -28.17 -12.59 -8.62
C ASP A 486 -28.69 -11.15 -8.75
N ARG A 487 -28.74 -10.42 -7.63
CA ARG A 487 -29.20 -9.03 -7.61
C ARG A 487 -28.17 -8.11 -6.97
N LEU A 488 -28.04 -6.94 -7.60
CA LEU A 488 -27.28 -5.82 -7.08
C LEU A 488 -28.25 -4.73 -6.64
N GLU A 489 -28.07 -4.22 -5.42
CA GLU A 489 -28.96 -3.23 -4.83
C GLU A 489 -28.18 -2.06 -4.26
N GLN A 490 -28.74 -0.85 -4.41
CA GLN A 490 -28.26 0.33 -3.71
C GLN A 490 -29.26 0.72 -2.63
N TYR A 491 -28.71 0.96 -1.44
CA TYR A 491 -29.46 1.41 -0.28
C TYR A 491 -28.93 2.75 0.20
N ARG A 492 -29.84 3.61 0.65
CA ARG A 492 -29.51 4.88 1.29
C ARG A 492 -30.12 5.00 2.67
N TRP A 493 -29.33 5.50 3.61
CA TRP A 493 -29.77 5.81 4.96
C TRP A 493 -30.59 7.10 4.99
N ASN A 494 -31.85 7.00 5.45
CA ASN A 494 -32.76 8.14 5.58
C ASN A 494 -32.86 8.70 7.02
N ASP A 495 -31.83 8.49 7.83
CA ASP A 495 -31.75 8.83 9.25
C ASP A 495 -32.58 7.91 10.19
N GLN A 496 -33.32 6.93 9.65
CA GLN A 496 -34.07 5.93 10.44
C GLN A 496 -33.79 4.49 10.03
N ALA A 497 -33.71 4.23 8.73
CA ALA A 497 -33.52 2.89 8.17
C ALA A 497 -32.85 2.94 6.80
N TRP A 498 -32.29 1.80 6.39
CA TRP A 498 -31.84 1.58 5.02
C TRP A 498 -33.03 1.53 4.06
N GLN A 499 -33.05 2.40 3.05
CA GLN A 499 -34.08 2.45 2.02
C GLN A 499 -33.49 1.98 0.69
N LEU A 500 -34.14 1.01 0.05
CA LEU A 500 -33.78 0.58 -1.30
C LEU A 500 -34.00 1.75 -2.27
N GLU A 501 -32.93 2.23 -2.89
CA GLU A 501 -33.04 3.23 -3.96
C GLU A 501 -33.27 2.55 -5.31
N TRP A 502 -32.57 1.44 -5.57
CA TRP A 502 -32.75 0.64 -6.77
C TRP A 502 -32.18 -0.77 -6.70
N ARG A 503 -32.59 -1.59 -7.67
CA ARG A 503 -32.18 -2.97 -7.87
C ARG A 503 -31.90 -3.23 -9.35
N ILE A 504 -30.80 -3.91 -9.63
CA ILE A 504 -30.56 -4.63 -10.88
C ILE A 504 -30.84 -6.11 -10.59
N LYS A 505 -31.72 -6.73 -11.37
CA LYS A 505 -32.00 -8.17 -11.31
C LYS A 505 -31.16 -8.89 -12.35
N ASP A 506 -30.90 -10.18 -12.12
CA ASP A 506 -30.19 -11.05 -13.04
C ASP A 506 -28.78 -10.48 -13.37
N ALA A 507 -28.15 -9.88 -12.37
CA ALA A 507 -26.77 -9.44 -12.38
C ALA A 507 -25.96 -10.46 -11.58
N PRO A 508 -25.52 -11.57 -12.19
CA PRO A 508 -24.69 -12.57 -11.52
C PRO A 508 -23.33 -11.96 -11.23
N ILE A 509 -23.22 -11.29 -10.09
CA ILE A 509 -21.96 -10.81 -9.55
C ILE A 509 -21.43 -11.95 -8.70
N ASN A 510 -20.62 -12.81 -9.30
CA ASN A 510 -19.86 -13.74 -8.51
C ASN A 510 -18.85 -12.91 -7.69
N GLN A 511 -19.02 -12.83 -6.37
CA GLN A 511 -18.11 -12.10 -5.49
C GLN A 511 -16.65 -12.54 -5.64
N LEU A 512 -16.43 -13.81 -6.00
CA LEU A 512 -15.09 -14.34 -6.28
C LEU A 512 -14.45 -13.72 -7.53
N ASN A 513 -15.27 -13.18 -8.44
CA ASN A 513 -14.83 -12.53 -9.67
C ASN A 513 -14.82 -11.00 -9.55
N LEU A 514 -15.35 -10.43 -8.46
CA LEU A 514 -15.38 -8.99 -8.24
C LEU A 514 -14.02 -8.53 -7.71
N LEU A 515 -13.25 -7.88 -8.57
CA LEU A 515 -11.92 -7.37 -8.20
C LEU A 515 -11.96 -6.00 -7.51
N PHE A 516 -12.93 -5.16 -7.83
CA PHE A 516 -13.05 -3.82 -7.28
C PHE A 516 -14.49 -3.33 -7.36
N VAL A 517 -14.91 -2.47 -6.41
CA VAL A 517 -16.05 -1.57 -6.58
C VAL A 517 -15.60 -0.19 -6.14
N TYR A 518 -15.57 0.75 -7.08
CA TYR A 518 -15.25 2.15 -6.81
C TYR A 518 -16.46 3.02 -7.08
N PRO A 519 -17.30 3.27 -6.08
CA PRO A 519 -18.43 4.15 -6.25
C PRO A 519 -17.99 5.60 -6.16
N ARG A 520 -18.40 6.42 -7.14
CA ARG A 520 -18.14 7.87 -7.14
C ARG A 520 -19.23 8.65 -6.44
#